data_AF-A0A0M6ZEQ2-F1
#
_entry.id   AF-A0A0M6ZEQ2-F1
#
_cell.length_a   1.000
_cell.length_b   1.000
_cell.length_c   1.000
_cell.angle_alpha   90.00
_cell.angle_beta   90.00
_cell.angle_gamma   90.00
#
_symmetry.space_group_name_H-M   'P 1'
#
loop_
_entity.id
_entity.type
_entity.pdbx_description
1 polymer ?
#
loop_
_entity_poly.entity_id
_entity_poly.type
_entity_poly.pdbx_seq_one_letter_code
_entity_poly.pdbx_strand_id
1 'polypeptide(L)'
;MSNSEPPKQSPTPRDYKEPTVSELVPFRSKKINLLKSPLLWVIGGTGIIIVLMYSSFSSFLKSPTINEFMFFGLILIGWIILSILITIYLYSRTDRPVWHFLIPAAFVYACLTTPLGQPYFIVFRGFLDPNWMGNPSFALHFVYMFFAAGLMEELMKVTTVIVGAILAVNYTQIRNSNPKLFEILVIRGPLDGLLMGTVGGAMFIFVETGFQYFPQQFAKQATAETLLSGLMLLLPRTISGMVGHMGWAGITGYFIGLWVIRPGSWKFVVYAWIVVSALHAAWNSQSHMALLAPLSVAATAVLYVSCLLKARQIESRFGTTREDYGSIVVQPGDRPSPAQPAAAPPGPAHSPVGETPVQPRKAPGEGVFLVVGNTRLPVVAGQDVDFSPLAAMGTEGLAATVSVHPTRADVIGLKNTGTRHWKATLRDGKHTELEPGRNVRLAKGVTIEFGPDLVASVEEPDQ
;
A
#
# COMPACT_ATOMS: atom_id res chain seq x y z
N MET A 1 -21.04 26.88 50.22
CA MET A 1 -21.99 26.65 49.12
C MET A 1 -21.30 25.77 48.09
N SER A 2 -21.65 24.49 48.06
CA SER A 2 -21.07 23.49 47.16
C SER A 2 -21.87 23.48 45.85
N ASN A 3 -21.22 23.86 44.74
CA ASN A 3 -21.78 23.69 43.40
C ASN A 3 -21.76 22.20 43.05
N SER A 4 -22.87 21.52 43.24
CA SER A 4 -23.09 20.19 42.66
C SER A 4 -23.49 20.37 41.19
N GLU A 5 -22.65 19.89 40.27
CA GLU A 5 -23.04 19.79 38.87
C GLU A 5 -24.23 18.83 38.75
N PRO A 6 -25.28 19.18 37.98
CA PRO A 6 -26.41 18.31 37.77
C PRO A 6 -25.99 17.02 37.05
N PRO A 7 -26.64 15.87 37.34
CA PRO A 7 -26.31 14.60 36.73
C PRO A 7 -26.46 14.66 35.21
N LYS A 8 -25.41 14.26 34.48
CA LYS A 8 -25.45 14.09 33.02
C LYS A 8 -26.53 13.07 32.68
N GLN A 9 -27.68 13.55 32.22
CA GLN A 9 -28.71 12.69 31.65
C GLN A 9 -28.11 11.93 30.47
N SER A 10 -28.24 10.61 30.48
CA SER A 10 -27.95 9.77 29.32
C SER A 10 -28.81 10.23 28.15
N PRO A 11 -28.24 10.41 26.94
CA PRO A 11 -28.99 10.95 25.81
C PRO A 11 -30.23 10.07 25.56
N THR A 12 -31.40 10.70 25.57
CA THR A 12 -32.65 10.04 25.23
C THR A 12 -32.54 9.44 23.83
N PRO A 13 -33.05 8.21 23.60
CA PRO A 13 -33.03 7.59 22.28
C PRO A 13 -33.71 8.52 21.29
N ARG A 14 -32.99 8.86 20.21
CA ARG A 14 -33.46 9.77 19.19
C ARG A 14 -34.73 9.22 18.53
N ASP A 15 -35.74 10.08 18.35
CA ASP A 15 -36.89 9.75 17.50
C ASP A 15 -36.44 9.69 16.03
N TYR A 16 -36.52 8.51 15.42
CA TYR A 16 -36.09 8.27 14.05
C TYR A 16 -37.14 8.69 13.01
N LYS A 17 -38.32 9.15 13.45
CA LYS A 17 -39.40 9.56 12.52
C LYS A 17 -39.17 10.91 11.87
N GLU A 18 -38.38 11.79 12.49
CA GLU A 18 -38.10 13.13 11.96
C GLU A 18 -36.63 13.30 11.53
N PRO A 19 -36.37 13.83 10.32
CA PRO A 19 -35.02 14.06 9.86
C PRO A 19 -34.41 15.26 10.60
N THR A 20 -33.15 15.13 11.04
CA THR A 20 -32.42 16.27 11.62
C THR A 20 -32.09 17.32 10.57
N VAL A 21 -31.87 18.56 11.00
CA VAL A 21 -31.36 19.63 10.12
C VAL A 21 -30.07 19.22 9.42
N SER A 22 -29.22 18.42 10.06
CA SER A 22 -28.00 17.88 9.46
C SER A 22 -28.25 16.77 8.43
N GLU A 23 -29.40 16.09 8.46
CA GLU A 23 -29.79 15.13 7.40
C GLU A 23 -30.47 15.85 6.24
N LEU A 24 -31.30 16.87 6.51
CA LEU A 24 -31.88 17.74 5.47
C LEU A 24 -30.85 18.63 4.80
N VAL A 25 -29.81 19.05 5.53
CA VAL A 25 -28.74 19.94 5.08
C VAL A 25 -27.38 19.33 5.45
N PRO A 26 -26.88 18.34 4.67
CA PRO A 26 -25.71 17.53 5.02
C PRO A 26 -24.46 18.31 5.40
N PHE A 27 -24.18 19.42 4.72
CA PHE A 27 -23.01 20.26 4.99
C PHE A 27 -23.04 20.99 6.34
N ARG A 28 -24.17 20.99 7.06
CA ARG A 28 -24.24 21.46 8.47
C ARG A 28 -23.86 20.38 9.48
N SER A 29 -23.66 19.14 9.05
CA SER A 29 -23.25 18.04 9.95
C SER A 29 -21.84 18.26 10.48
N LYS A 30 -21.69 18.25 11.80
CA LYS A 30 -20.37 18.25 12.48
C LYS A 30 -19.65 16.90 12.36
N LYS A 31 -20.33 15.86 11.88
CA LYS A 31 -19.79 14.50 11.71
C LYS A 31 -19.18 14.26 10.34
N ILE A 32 -19.31 15.21 9.40
CA ILE A 32 -18.69 15.11 8.07
C ILE A 32 -17.65 16.21 7.86
N ASN A 33 -16.57 15.87 7.17
CA ASN A 33 -15.61 16.85 6.68
C ASN A 33 -15.42 16.69 5.18
N LEU A 34 -16.01 17.60 4.40
CA LEU A 34 -15.99 17.54 2.93
C LEU A 34 -14.58 17.74 2.37
N LEU A 35 -13.75 18.59 2.97
CA LEU A 35 -12.38 18.85 2.52
C LEU A 35 -11.48 17.62 2.69
N LYS A 36 -11.82 16.72 3.61
CA LYS A 36 -11.14 15.43 3.78
C LYS A 36 -11.67 14.34 2.85
N SER A 37 -12.77 14.59 2.13
CA SER A 37 -13.33 13.61 1.19
C SER A 37 -12.50 13.54 -0.08
N PRO A 38 -11.91 12.38 -0.43
CA PRO A 38 -11.26 12.23 -1.73
C PRO A 38 -12.21 12.53 -2.89
N LEU A 39 -13.50 12.21 -2.73
CA LEU A 39 -14.52 12.41 -3.77
C LEU A 39 -14.73 13.89 -4.13
N LEU A 40 -14.60 14.81 -3.16
CA LEU A 40 -14.70 16.25 -3.43
C LEU A 40 -13.58 16.70 -4.38
N TRP A 41 -12.36 16.21 -4.15
CA TRP A 41 -11.21 16.53 -5.01
C TRP A 41 -11.35 15.94 -6.41
N VAL A 42 -11.89 14.71 -6.52
CA VAL A 42 -12.18 14.10 -7.82
C VAL A 42 -13.19 14.94 -8.58
N ILE A 43 -14.36 15.25 -7.99
CA ILE A 43 -15.42 16.02 -8.67
C ILE A 43 -14.95 17.44 -9.01
N GLY A 44 -14.29 18.12 -8.07
CA GLY A 44 -13.74 19.46 -8.31
C GLY A 44 -12.70 19.47 -9.43
N GLY A 45 -11.79 18.49 -9.44
CA GLY A 45 -10.83 18.28 -10.52
C GLY A 45 -11.50 18.03 -11.87
N THR A 46 -12.51 17.16 -11.91
CA THR A 46 -13.32 16.90 -13.12
C THR A 46 -13.92 18.20 -13.66
N GLY A 47 -14.49 19.04 -12.79
CA GLY A 47 -15.09 20.32 -13.19
C GLY A 47 -14.08 21.26 -13.85
N ILE A 48 -12.88 21.40 -13.27
CA ILE A 48 -11.79 22.21 -13.84
C ILE A 48 -11.38 21.68 -15.21
N ILE A 49 -11.16 20.36 -15.32
CA ILE A 49 -10.73 19.73 -16.57
C ILE A 49 -11.78 19.89 -17.67
N ILE A 50 -13.06 19.72 -17.36
CA ILE A 50 -14.15 19.94 -18.31
C ILE A 50 -14.13 21.38 -18.83
N VAL A 51 -13.95 22.37 -17.96
CA VAL A 51 -13.86 23.77 -18.38
C VAL A 51 -12.66 24.00 -19.30
N LEU A 52 -11.49 23.42 -18.98
CA LEU A 52 -10.30 23.50 -19.83
C LEU A 52 -10.53 22.84 -21.20
N MET A 53 -11.17 21.67 -21.23
CA MET A 53 -11.51 20.98 -22.48
C MET A 53 -12.48 21.78 -23.33
N TYR A 54 -13.56 22.32 -22.76
CA TYR A 54 -14.51 23.18 -23.49
C TYR A 54 -13.84 24.46 -23.99
N SER A 55 -12.97 25.07 -23.18
CA SER A 55 -12.22 26.26 -23.56
C SER A 55 -11.30 25.96 -24.75
N SER A 56 -10.50 24.90 -24.68
CA SER A 56 -9.60 24.50 -25.77
C SER A 56 -10.36 24.11 -27.03
N PHE A 57 -11.46 23.38 -26.90
CA PHE A 57 -12.32 23.04 -28.04
C PHE A 57 -12.95 24.27 -28.68
N SER A 58 -13.43 25.23 -27.89
CA SER A 58 -13.95 26.52 -28.38
C SER A 58 -12.87 27.34 -29.10
N SER A 59 -11.65 27.38 -28.56
CA SER A 59 -10.49 28.01 -29.20
C SER A 59 -10.18 27.35 -30.54
N PHE A 60 -10.17 26.01 -30.60
CA PHE A 60 -9.94 25.25 -31.82
C PHE A 60 -11.02 25.53 -32.88
N LEU A 61 -12.30 25.61 -32.51
CA LEU A 61 -13.37 25.94 -33.47
C LEU A 61 -13.24 27.36 -34.05
N LYS A 62 -12.69 28.30 -33.29
CA LYS A 62 -12.44 29.67 -33.76
C LYS A 62 -11.18 29.78 -34.61
N SER A 63 -10.14 29.03 -34.24
CA SER A 63 -8.83 29.02 -34.89
C SER A 63 -8.27 27.59 -34.87
N PRO A 64 -8.52 26.80 -35.93
CA PRO A 64 -8.18 25.38 -35.96
C PRO A 64 -6.67 25.20 -36.17
N THR A 65 -5.93 25.37 -35.08
CA THR A 65 -4.49 25.13 -35.04
C THR A 65 -4.19 23.76 -34.46
N ILE A 66 -3.09 23.15 -34.93
CA ILE A 66 -2.58 21.88 -34.38
C ILE A 66 -2.28 22.02 -32.89
N ASN A 67 -1.82 23.19 -32.44
CA ASN A 67 -1.47 23.42 -31.04
C ASN A 67 -2.70 23.33 -30.11
N GLU A 68 -3.84 23.90 -30.51
CA GLU A 68 -5.08 23.79 -29.74
C GLU A 68 -5.59 22.35 -29.69
N PHE A 69 -5.51 21.64 -30.82
CA PHE A 69 -5.89 20.22 -30.89
C PHE A 69 -4.96 19.33 -30.05
N MET A 70 -3.66 19.61 -30.07
CA MET A 70 -2.64 18.98 -29.22
C MET A 70 -2.96 19.20 -27.75
N PHE A 71 -3.24 20.44 -27.35
CA PHE A 71 -3.57 20.77 -25.97
C PHE A 71 -4.84 20.05 -25.50
N PHE A 72 -5.90 20.05 -26.31
CA PHE A 72 -7.11 19.28 -26.05
C PHE A 72 -6.81 17.79 -25.85
N GLY A 73 -6.05 17.18 -26.76
CA GLY A 73 -5.68 15.77 -26.69
C GLY A 73 -4.87 15.43 -25.43
N LEU A 74 -3.91 16.26 -25.05
CA LEU A 74 -3.10 16.08 -23.84
C LEU A 74 -3.95 16.18 -22.56
N ILE A 75 -4.89 17.12 -22.49
CA ILE A 75 -5.84 17.21 -21.36
C ILE A 75 -6.67 15.93 -21.28
N LEU A 76 -7.21 15.46 -22.41
CA LEU A 76 -8.04 14.26 -22.46
C LEU A 76 -7.28 13.00 -22.03
N ILE A 77 -6.06 12.78 -22.55
CA ILE A 77 -5.20 11.65 -22.18
C ILE A 77 -4.88 11.71 -20.69
N GLY A 78 -4.41 12.88 -20.21
CA GLY A 78 -4.06 13.09 -18.80
C GLY A 78 -5.25 12.83 -17.88
N TRP A 79 -6.45 13.27 -18.26
CA TRP A 79 -7.66 13.07 -17.47
C TRP A 79 -8.10 11.61 -17.39
N ILE A 80 -8.07 10.88 -18.52
CA ILE A 80 -8.43 9.46 -18.53
C ILE A 80 -7.45 8.67 -17.64
N ILE A 81 -6.15 8.91 -17.79
CA ILE A 81 -5.11 8.24 -16.98
C ILE A 81 -5.28 8.58 -15.49
N LEU A 82 -5.47 9.86 -15.16
CA LEU A 82 -5.67 10.31 -13.79
C LEU A 82 -6.92 9.66 -13.18
N SER A 83 -8.02 9.57 -13.93
CA SER A 83 -9.25 8.92 -13.49
C SER A 83 -9.02 7.45 -13.16
N ILE A 84 -8.32 6.72 -14.03
CA ILE A 84 -7.95 5.31 -13.80
C ILE A 84 -7.08 5.18 -12.54
N LEU A 85 -6.06 6.02 -12.39
CA LEU A 85 -5.18 6.02 -11.22
C LEU A 85 -5.93 6.33 -9.92
N ILE A 86 -6.86 7.29 -9.93
CA ILE A 86 -7.73 7.59 -8.79
C ILE A 86 -8.56 6.37 -8.42
N THR A 87 -9.18 5.70 -9.41
CA THR A 87 -9.97 4.49 -9.16
C THR A 87 -9.11 3.39 -8.53
N ILE A 88 -7.92 3.14 -9.06
CA ILE A 88 -6.99 2.16 -8.51
C ILE A 88 -6.55 2.55 -7.09
N TYR A 89 -6.18 3.81 -6.86
CA TYR A 89 -5.77 4.32 -5.56
C TYR A 89 -6.87 4.17 -4.51
N LEU A 90 -8.11 4.60 -4.82
CA LEU A 90 -9.26 4.46 -3.92
C LEU A 90 -9.60 3.00 -3.65
N TYR A 91 -9.56 2.15 -4.69
CA TYR A 91 -9.81 0.71 -4.54
C TYR A 91 -8.72 0.01 -3.72
N SER A 92 -7.47 0.47 -3.82
CA SER A 92 -6.32 -0.10 -3.11
C SER A 92 -6.42 0.06 -1.59
N ARG A 93 -7.07 1.13 -1.11
CA ARG A 93 -7.10 1.54 0.31
C ARG A 93 -5.72 1.68 0.95
N THR A 94 -4.72 2.08 0.16
CA THR A 94 -3.40 2.41 0.70
C THR A 94 -3.47 3.60 1.66
N ASP A 95 -2.65 3.56 2.70
CA ASP A 95 -2.44 4.66 3.64
C ASP A 95 -1.34 5.62 3.18
N ARG A 96 -0.58 5.26 2.12
CA ARG A 96 0.49 6.11 1.58
C ARG A 96 -0.06 7.40 1.00
N PRO A 97 0.51 8.55 1.40
CA PRO A 97 0.27 9.82 0.73
C PRO A 97 0.50 9.74 -0.77
N VAL A 98 -0.41 10.33 -1.55
CA VAL A 98 -0.37 10.32 -3.03
C VAL A 98 0.93 10.85 -3.64
N TRP A 99 1.64 11.74 -2.94
CA TRP A 99 2.88 12.31 -3.46
C TRP A 99 3.97 11.26 -3.70
N HIS A 100 3.93 10.08 -3.04
CA HIS A 100 4.95 9.03 -3.23
C HIS A 100 4.93 8.51 -4.66
N PHE A 101 3.74 8.52 -5.25
CA PHE A 101 3.53 8.05 -6.61
C PHE A 101 3.98 9.07 -7.66
N LEU A 102 4.25 10.33 -7.27
CA LEU A 102 4.80 11.32 -8.22
C LEU A 102 6.25 11.02 -8.61
N ILE A 103 6.97 10.25 -7.81
CA ILE A 103 8.39 9.92 -8.05
C ILE A 103 8.56 8.98 -9.25
N PRO A 104 7.91 7.79 -9.31
CA PRO A 104 7.99 6.94 -10.50
C PRO A 104 7.52 7.68 -11.75
N ALA A 105 6.48 8.50 -11.64
CA ALA A 105 6.02 9.34 -12.75
C ALA A 105 7.12 10.32 -13.22
N ALA A 106 7.67 11.13 -12.31
CA ALA A 106 8.71 12.11 -12.65
C ALA A 106 9.96 11.44 -13.27
N PHE A 107 10.37 10.28 -12.74
CA PHE A 107 11.49 9.52 -13.28
C PHE A 107 11.24 9.02 -14.71
N VAL A 108 10.08 8.42 -14.96
CA VAL A 108 9.72 7.93 -16.31
C VAL A 108 9.61 9.09 -17.28
N TYR A 109 8.98 10.19 -16.88
CA TYR A 109 8.92 11.41 -17.69
C TYR A 109 10.33 11.91 -18.04
N ALA A 110 11.24 11.99 -17.07
CA ALA A 110 12.61 12.40 -17.29
C ALA A 110 13.37 11.43 -18.21
N CYS A 111 13.18 10.12 -18.08
CA CYS A 111 13.79 9.13 -18.96
C CYS A 111 13.35 9.31 -20.43
N LEU A 112 12.09 9.67 -20.66
CA LEU A 112 11.54 9.80 -22.02
C LEU A 112 11.77 11.17 -22.65
N THR A 113 12.02 12.22 -21.86
CA THR A 113 12.15 13.61 -22.35
C THR A 113 13.57 14.16 -22.25
N THR A 114 14.47 13.46 -21.57
CA THR A 114 15.87 13.88 -21.39
C THR A 114 16.83 12.73 -21.72
N PRO A 115 18.15 12.98 -21.81
CA PRO A 115 19.14 11.92 -22.00
C PRO A 115 19.19 10.86 -20.89
N LEU A 116 18.46 11.01 -19.78
CA LEU A 116 18.42 10.04 -18.68
C LEU A 116 17.98 8.63 -19.14
N GLY A 117 17.17 8.53 -20.20
CA GLY A 117 16.76 7.25 -20.76
C GLY A 117 17.81 6.55 -21.64
N GLN A 118 18.84 7.26 -22.10
CA GLN A 118 19.82 6.75 -23.07
C GLN A 118 20.50 5.44 -22.67
N PRO A 119 20.89 5.22 -21.39
CA PRO A 119 21.45 3.94 -20.97
C PRO A 119 20.54 2.74 -21.28
N TYR A 120 19.22 2.88 -21.13
CA TYR A 120 18.28 1.81 -21.48
C TYR A 120 18.31 1.52 -22.99
N PHE A 121 18.25 2.56 -23.82
CA PHE A 121 18.30 2.38 -25.27
C PHE A 121 19.61 1.75 -25.74
N ILE A 122 20.75 2.19 -25.20
CA ILE A 122 22.07 1.62 -25.54
C ILE A 122 22.12 0.13 -25.19
N VAL A 123 21.72 -0.24 -23.97
CA VAL A 123 21.80 -1.63 -23.50
C VAL A 123 20.86 -2.55 -24.27
N PHE A 124 19.61 -2.14 -24.49
CA PHE A 124 18.58 -3.03 -25.03
C PHE A 124 18.38 -2.94 -26.54
N ARG A 125 18.80 -1.83 -27.18
CA ARG A 125 18.69 -1.65 -28.64
C ARG A 125 20.03 -1.65 -29.36
N GLY A 126 21.14 -1.42 -28.67
CA GLY A 126 22.47 -1.27 -29.30
C GLY A 126 22.97 -2.51 -30.05
N PHE A 127 22.48 -3.71 -29.71
CA PHE A 127 22.84 -4.96 -30.37
C PHE A 127 21.77 -5.49 -31.33
N LEU A 128 20.61 -4.83 -31.43
CA LEU A 128 19.52 -5.26 -32.30
C LEU A 128 19.75 -4.76 -33.73
N ASP A 129 19.51 -5.61 -34.72
CA ASP A 129 19.49 -5.21 -36.11
C ASP A 129 18.22 -4.37 -36.39
N PRO A 130 18.36 -3.11 -36.86
CA PRO A 130 17.21 -2.26 -37.20
C PRO A 130 16.27 -2.88 -38.24
N ASN A 131 16.77 -3.75 -39.11
CA ASN A 131 15.97 -4.42 -40.14
C ASN A 131 14.95 -5.41 -39.55
N TRP A 132 15.05 -5.76 -38.27
CA TRP A 132 14.09 -6.65 -37.62
C TRP A 132 12.77 -5.95 -37.24
N MET A 133 12.77 -4.62 -37.09
CA MET A 133 11.58 -3.84 -36.67
C MET A 133 10.45 -3.83 -37.69
N GLY A 134 10.77 -3.98 -38.97
CA GLY A 134 9.81 -4.02 -40.08
C GLY A 134 9.73 -5.40 -40.74
N ASN A 135 10.27 -6.43 -40.09
CA ASN A 135 10.38 -7.74 -40.71
C ASN A 135 9.00 -8.41 -40.82
N PRO A 136 8.62 -8.99 -41.98
CA PRO A 136 7.35 -9.67 -42.12
C PRO A 136 7.24 -10.93 -41.24
N SER A 137 8.36 -11.52 -40.82
CA SER A 137 8.41 -12.65 -39.90
C SER A 137 8.03 -12.25 -38.49
N PHE A 138 6.97 -12.88 -37.96
CA PHE A 138 6.56 -12.75 -36.57
C PHE A 138 7.71 -12.99 -35.60
N ALA A 139 8.53 -14.02 -35.81
CA ALA A 139 9.57 -14.40 -34.85
C ALA A 139 10.64 -13.32 -34.69
N LEU A 140 11.12 -12.75 -35.80
CA LEU A 140 12.14 -11.69 -35.76
C LEU A 140 11.57 -10.38 -35.21
N HIS A 141 10.34 -10.03 -35.63
CA HIS A 141 9.65 -8.84 -35.11
C HIS A 141 9.37 -8.97 -33.60
N PHE A 142 8.93 -10.13 -33.15
CA PHE A 142 8.69 -10.41 -31.73
C PHE A 142 9.98 -10.32 -30.92
N VAL A 143 11.07 -10.92 -31.38
CA VAL A 143 12.38 -10.81 -30.70
C VAL A 143 12.81 -9.36 -30.61
N TYR A 144 12.70 -8.60 -31.71
CA TYR A 144 13.00 -7.17 -31.68
C TYR A 144 12.15 -6.43 -30.64
N MET A 145 10.83 -6.62 -30.65
CA MET A 145 9.91 -5.98 -29.71
C MET A 145 10.11 -6.46 -28.26
N PHE A 146 10.53 -7.70 -28.05
CA PHE A 146 10.84 -8.25 -26.72
C PHE A 146 12.01 -7.53 -26.07
N PHE A 147 13.07 -7.23 -26.82
CA PHE A 147 14.20 -6.48 -26.28
C PHE A 147 13.96 -4.97 -26.29
N ALA A 148 13.57 -4.41 -27.45
CA ALA A 148 13.51 -2.97 -27.67
C ALA A 148 12.36 -2.26 -26.94
N ALA A 149 11.25 -2.96 -26.72
CA ALA A 149 10.07 -2.45 -26.02
C ALA A 149 9.85 -3.20 -24.71
N GLY A 150 9.69 -4.53 -24.74
CA GLY A 150 9.40 -5.35 -23.56
C GLY A 150 10.42 -5.16 -22.42
N LEU A 151 11.60 -5.75 -22.55
CA LEU A 151 12.61 -5.72 -21.49
C LEU A 151 13.01 -4.30 -21.12
N MET A 152 13.28 -3.46 -22.13
CA MET A 152 13.74 -2.09 -21.94
C MET A 152 12.71 -1.21 -21.21
N GLU A 153 11.47 -1.13 -21.73
CA GLU A 153 10.48 -0.20 -21.22
C GLU A 153 9.88 -0.69 -19.92
N GLU A 154 9.65 -2.01 -19.76
CA GLU A 154 9.17 -2.55 -18.48
C GLU A 154 10.18 -2.33 -17.36
N LEU A 155 11.49 -2.45 -17.63
CA LEU A 155 12.52 -2.12 -16.65
C LEU A 155 12.50 -0.63 -16.30
N MET A 156 12.51 0.25 -17.31
CA MET A 156 12.49 1.70 -17.13
C MET A 156 11.32 2.16 -16.24
N LYS A 157 10.12 1.61 -16.46
CA LYS A 157 8.89 1.96 -15.71
C LYS A 157 8.99 1.63 -14.22
N VAL A 158 9.74 0.59 -13.86
CA VAL A 158 9.83 0.09 -12.47
C VAL A 158 11.15 0.38 -11.79
N THR A 159 12.10 1.07 -12.44
CA THR A 159 13.42 1.37 -11.87
C THR A 159 13.33 2.04 -10.50
N THR A 160 12.47 3.03 -10.31
CA THR A 160 12.32 3.69 -9.00
C THR A 160 11.78 2.73 -7.94
N VAL A 161 10.97 1.74 -8.33
CA VAL A 161 10.45 0.69 -7.44
C VAL A 161 11.59 -0.24 -7.03
N ILE A 162 12.47 -0.61 -7.96
CA ILE A 162 13.67 -1.42 -7.68
C ILE A 162 14.60 -0.66 -6.73
N VAL A 163 14.89 0.62 -6.99
CA VAL A 163 15.69 1.46 -6.10
C VAL A 163 15.06 1.49 -4.71
N GLY A 164 13.76 1.77 -4.61
CA GLY A 164 13.05 1.78 -3.34
C GLY A 164 13.07 0.44 -2.58
N ALA A 165 13.04 -0.68 -3.30
CA ALA A 165 13.18 -2.02 -2.71
C ALA A 165 14.60 -2.31 -2.24
N ILE A 166 15.63 -1.92 -3.00
CA ILE A 166 17.04 -2.02 -2.59
C ILE A 166 17.26 -1.22 -1.30
N LEU A 167 16.68 -0.01 -1.21
CA LEU A 167 16.73 0.80 0.01
C LEU A 167 16.05 0.10 1.19
N ALA A 168 14.91 -0.55 0.95
CA ALA A 168 14.16 -1.27 1.98
C ALA A 168 14.90 -2.51 2.49
N VAL A 169 15.56 -3.27 1.61
CA VAL A 169 16.33 -4.48 1.98
C VAL A 169 17.61 -4.10 2.75
N ASN A 170 18.24 -2.96 2.44
CA ASN A 170 19.44 -2.46 3.12
C ASN A 170 19.12 -1.51 4.28
N TYR A 171 17.98 -1.73 4.95
CA TYR A 171 17.36 -0.86 5.95
C TYR A 171 18.32 -0.25 6.97
N THR A 172 19.14 -1.07 7.62
CA THR A 172 20.01 -0.65 8.75
C THR A 172 21.12 0.28 8.32
N GLN A 173 21.68 0.09 7.13
CA GLN A 173 22.80 0.90 6.63
C GLN A 173 22.32 2.27 6.16
N ILE A 174 21.21 2.34 5.41
CA ILE A 174 20.83 3.56 4.70
C ILE A 174 19.94 4.48 5.54
N ARG A 175 19.06 3.93 6.40
CA ARG A 175 18.22 4.74 7.29
C ARG A 175 19.05 5.66 8.21
N ASN A 176 20.20 5.15 8.67
CA ASN A 176 21.08 5.89 9.57
C ASN A 176 21.87 7.00 8.84
N SER A 177 22.14 6.83 7.54
CA SER A 177 22.89 7.82 6.74
C SER A 177 22.02 8.90 6.12
N ASN A 178 20.80 8.56 5.64
CA ASN A 178 19.90 9.53 5.02
C ASN A 178 18.40 9.20 5.25
N PRO A 179 17.83 9.57 6.41
CA PRO A 179 16.48 9.19 6.80
C PRO A 179 15.39 9.79 5.90
N LYS A 180 15.61 11.00 5.35
CA LYS A 180 14.64 11.67 4.46
C LYS A 180 14.52 10.97 3.11
N LEU A 181 15.65 10.62 2.49
CA LEU A 181 15.66 9.90 1.22
C LEU A 181 15.00 8.52 1.38
N PHE A 182 15.28 7.85 2.49
CA PHE A 182 14.66 6.57 2.83
C PHE A 182 13.14 6.70 2.96
N GLU A 183 12.62 7.66 3.72
CA GLU A 183 11.18 7.84 3.92
C GLU A 183 10.41 8.04 2.60
N ILE A 184 11.01 8.79 1.68
CA ILE A 184 10.44 9.16 0.39
C ILE A 184 10.41 7.98 -0.60
N LEU A 185 11.48 7.19 -0.66
CA LEU A 185 11.65 6.17 -1.70
C LEU A 185 11.35 4.74 -1.25
N VAL A 186 11.31 4.47 0.06
CA VAL A 186 11.18 3.09 0.57
C VAL A 186 9.88 2.43 0.08
N ILE A 187 10.00 1.21 -0.41
CA ILE A 187 8.86 0.32 -0.68
C ILE A 187 8.55 -0.45 0.60
N ARG A 188 7.31 -0.40 1.10
CA ARG A 188 6.92 -1.14 2.32
C ARG A 188 6.50 -2.58 2.05
N GLY A 189 6.03 -2.86 0.84
CA GLY A 189 5.53 -4.17 0.47
C GLY A 189 4.88 -4.20 -0.92
N PRO A 190 4.14 -5.28 -1.24
CA PRO A 190 3.57 -5.50 -2.57
C PRO A 190 2.59 -4.42 -3.02
N LEU A 191 1.83 -3.80 -2.11
CA LEU A 191 0.86 -2.76 -2.48
C LEU A 191 1.54 -1.47 -2.93
N ASP A 192 2.53 -1.00 -2.17
CA ASP A 192 3.38 0.15 -2.55
C ASP A 192 4.05 -0.11 -3.90
N GLY A 193 4.66 -1.29 -4.07
CA GLY A 193 5.33 -1.67 -5.31
C GLY A 193 4.39 -1.69 -6.51
N LEU A 194 3.21 -2.30 -6.38
CA LEU A 194 2.19 -2.34 -7.43
C LEU A 194 1.73 -0.94 -7.83
N LEU A 195 1.38 -0.09 -6.87
CA LEU A 195 0.89 1.26 -7.15
C LEU A 195 1.96 2.14 -7.78
N MET A 196 3.20 2.09 -7.29
CA MET A 196 4.30 2.85 -7.87
C MET A 196 4.66 2.38 -9.29
N GLY A 197 4.65 1.06 -9.54
CA GLY A 197 4.83 0.50 -10.88
C GLY A 197 3.71 0.94 -11.82
N THR A 198 2.45 0.85 -11.38
CA THR A 198 1.27 1.29 -12.14
C THR A 198 1.40 2.76 -12.55
N VAL A 199 1.87 3.61 -11.65
CA VAL A 199 2.02 5.05 -11.90
C VAL A 199 3.21 5.34 -12.84
N GLY A 200 4.30 4.56 -12.75
CA GLY A 200 5.38 4.59 -13.74
C GLY A 200 4.87 4.23 -15.14
N GLY A 201 4.08 3.16 -15.25
CA GLY A 201 3.42 2.77 -16.51
C GLY A 201 2.42 3.81 -17.01
N ALA A 202 1.71 4.48 -16.11
CA ALA A 202 0.76 5.55 -16.43
C ALA A 202 1.46 6.77 -17.04
N MET A 203 2.60 7.19 -16.47
CA MET A 203 3.38 8.27 -17.06
C MET A 203 3.98 7.85 -18.40
N PHE A 204 4.40 6.59 -18.54
CA PHE A 204 4.90 6.08 -19.81
C PHE A 204 3.86 6.23 -20.92
N ILE A 205 2.63 5.72 -20.71
CA ILE A 205 1.58 5.80 -21.73
C ILE A 205 1.11 7.24 -21.97
N PHE A 206 1.15 8.12 -20.96
CA PHE A 206 0.90 9.55 -21.13
C PHE A 206 1.89 10.18 -22.10
N VAL A 207 3.20 9.97 -21.88
CA VAL A 207 4.25 10.56 -22.72
C VAL A 207 4.22 9.94 -24.11
N GLU A 208 4.14 8.62 -24.19
CA GLU A 208 4.16 7.88 -25.45
C GLU A 208 2.94 8.24 -26.31
N THR A 209 1.73 8.18 -25.76
CA THR A 209 0.51 8.51 -26.53
C THR A 209 0.44 10.00 -26.83
N GLY A 210 0.69 10.85 -25.82
CA GLY A 210 0.49 12.30 -25.93
C GLY A 210 1.54 13.00 -26.79
N PHE A 211 2.79 12.53 -26.80
CA PHE A 211 3.90 13.23 -27.46
C PHE A 211 4.53 12.45 -28.61
N GLN A 212 4.20 11.17 -28.80
CA GLN A 212 4.68 10.40 -29.95
C GLN A 212 3.52 10.01 -30.87
N TYR A 213 2.59 9.16 -30.41
CA TYR A 213 1.57 8.59 -31.29
C TYR A 213 0.54 9.60 -31.77
N PHE A 214 0.07 10.48 -30.88
CA PHE A 214 -0.94 11.48 -31.22
C PHE A 214 -0.40 12.51 -32.23
N PRO A 215 0.75 13.18 -32.00
CA PRO A 215 1.36 14.08 -32.98
C PRO A 215 1.65 13.44 -34.34
N GLN A 216 2.05 12.16 -34.36
CA GLN A 216 2.40 11.46 -35.59
C GLN A 216 1.22 11.33 -36.57
N GLN A 217 -0.03 11.36 -36.09
CA GLN A 217 -1.20 11.25 -36.96
C GLN A 217 -1.36 12.44 -37.93
N PHE A 218 -0.81 13.60 -37.57
CA PHE A 218 -0.91 14.84 -38.36
C PHE A 218 0.46 15.48 -38.65
N ALA A 219 1.55 14.73 -38.45
CA ALA A 219 2.92 15.21 -38.68
C ALA A 219 3.19 15.60 -40.14
N LYS A 220 2.46 15.02 -41.11
CA LYS A 220 2.57 15.35 -42.53
C LYS A 220 1.61 16.47 -42.96
N GLN A 221 0.38 16.42 -42.48
CA GLN A 221 -0.65 17.43 -42.75
C GLN A 221 -1.78 17.30 -41.72
N ALA A 222 -2.37 18.42 -41.32
CA ALA A 222 -3.59 18.44 -40.52
C ALA A 222 -4.82 18.60 -41.43
N THR A 223 -5.47 17.49 -41.75
CA THR A 223 -6.77 17.42 -42.41
C THR A 223 -7.84 16.93 -41.43
N ALA A 224 -9.12 17.11 -41.77
CA ALA A 224 -10.22 16.59 -40.96
C ALA A 224 -10.09 15.07 -40.70
N GLU A 225 -9.63 14.32 -41.71
CA GLU A 225 -9.39 12.88 -41.61
C GLU A 225 -8.26 12.54 -40.64
N THR A 226 -7.12 13.23 -40.70
CA THR A 226 -5.99 12.98 -39.78
C THR A 226 -6.32 13.35 -38.34
N LEU A 227 -7.14 14.40 -38.15
CA LEU A 227 -7.62 14.80 -36.82
C LEU A 227 -8.58 13.75 -36.25
N LEU A 228 -9.52 13.27 -37.05
CA LEU A 228 -10.43 12.18 -36.64
C LEU A 228 -9.66 10.90 -36.32
N SER A 229 -8.69 10.52 -37.16
CA SER A 229 -7.80 9.39 -36.92
C SER A 229 -7.03 9.54 -35.61
N GLY A 230 -6.51 10.74 -35.32
CA GLY A 230 -5.91 11.10 -34.05
C GLY A 230 -6.81 10.81 -32.84
N LEU A 231 -8.07 11.25 -32.89
CA LEU A 231 -9.04 11.00 -31.81
C LEU A 231 -9.39 9.52 -31.68
N MET A 232 -9.59 8.83 -32.80
CA MET A 232 -9.91 7.40 -32.83
C MET A 232 -8.76 6.53 -32.33
N LEU A 233 -7.52 6.97 -32.45
CA LEU A 233 -6.35 6.31 -31.87
C LEU A 233 -6.21 6.63 -30.37
N LEU A 234 -6.42 7.89 -29.98
CA LEU A 234 -6.17 8.40 -28.63
C LEU A 234 -6.99 7.64 -27.58
N LEU A 235 -8.31 7.50 -27.79
CA LEU A 235 -9.20 6.88 -26.80
C LEU A 235 -8.87 5.40 -26.55
N PRO A 236 -8.85 4.52 -27.56
CA PRO A 236 -8.52 3.11 -27.35
C PRO A 236 -7.12 2.93 -26.79
N ARG A 237 -6.13 3.69 -27.28
CA ARG A 237 -4.74 3.58 -26.79
C ARG A 237 -4.64 3.95 -25.31
N THR A 238 -5.21 5.09 -24.92
CA THR A 238 -5.16 5.57 -23.53
C THR A 238 -5.87 4.61 -22.58
N ILE A 239 -7.07 4.14 -22.93
CA ILE A 239 -7.83 3.21 -22.10
C ILE A 239 -7.13 1.84 -22.03
N SER A 240 -6.61 1.34 -23.16
CA SER A 240 -5.85 0.08 -23.21
C SER A 240 -4.57 0.14 -22.38
N GLY A 241 -4.04 1.33 -22.09
CA GLY A 241 -2.89 1.53 -21.21
C GLY A 241 -3.05 0.87 -19.83
N MET A 242 -4.29 0.75 -19.32
CA MET A 242 -4.58 0.04 -18.06
C MET A 242 -4.22 -1.44 -18.11
N VAL A 243 -4.54 -2.10 -19.22
CA VAL A 243 -4.28 -3.54 -19.47
C VAL A 243 -3.00 -3.76 -20.28
N GLY A 244 -2.22 -2.69 -20.49
CA GLY A 244 -0.89 -2.67 -21.08
C GLY A 244 0.13 -2.09 -20.09
N HIS A 245 0.76 -0.97 -20.44
CA HIS A 245 1.87 -0.35 -19.68
C HIS A 245 1.62 -0.23 -18.17
N MET A 246 0.43 0.19 -17.74
CA MET A 246 0.10 0.31 -16.31
C MET A 246 0.03 -1.07 -15.63
N GLY A 247 -0.63 -2.02 -16.28
CA GLY A 247 -0.79 -3.39 -15.80
C GLY A 247 0.53 -4.13 -15.69
N TRP A 248 1.34 -4.12 -16.76
CA TRP A 248 2.65 -4.77 -16.81
C TRP A 248 3.62 -4.23 -15.75
N ALA A 249 3.74 -2.91 -15.65
CA ALA A 249 4.58 -2.28 -14.65
C ALA A 249 4.07 -2.52 -13.23
N GLY A 250 2.75 -2.51 -13.01
CA GLY A 250 2.15 -2.83 -11.71
C GLY A 250 2.32 -4.28 -11.28
N ILE A 251 2.23 -5.25 -12.20
CA ILE A 251 2.52 -6.67 -11.94
C ILE A 251 3.98 -6.84 -11.52
N THR A 252 4.92 -6.25 -12.25
CA THR A 252 6.34 -6.30 -11.89
C THR A 252 6.59 -5.62 -10.54
N GLY A 253 5.98 -4.45 -10.33
CA GLY A 253 6.00 -3.71 -9.06
C GLY A 253 5.51 -4.52 -7.87
N TYR A 254 4.44 -5.32 -8.03
CA TYR A 254 3.96 -6.23 -6.99
C TYR A 254 5.04 -7.21 -6.54
N PHE A 255 5.73 -7.86 -7.47
CA PHE A 255 6.78 -8.83 -7.14
C PHE A 255 8.03 -8.16 -6.56
N ILE A 256 8.35 -6.93 -6.98
CA ILE A 256 9.40 -6.12 -6.34
C ILE A 256 9.04 -5.83 -4.89
N GLY A 257 7.79 -5.43 -4.61
CA GLY A 257 7.33 -5.22 -3.24
C GLY A 257 7.25 -6.52 -2.42
N LEU A 258 6.96 -7.66 -3.05
CA LEU A 258 7.01 -8.97 -2.41
C LEU A 258 8.43 -9.34 -1.99
N TRP A 259 9.43 -9.02 -2.81
CA TRP A 259 10.84 -9.23 -2.48
C TRP A 259 11.24 -8.48 -1.20
N VAL A 260 10.73 -7.28 -0.97
CA VAL A 260 11.00 -6.53 0.28
C VAL A 260 10.57 -7.30 1.52
N ILE A 261 9.33 -7.82 1.54
CA ILE A 261 8.79 -8.53 2.71
C ILE A 261 9.21 -10.00 2.76
N ARG A 262 9.72 -10.54 1.64
CA ARG A 262 10.18 -11.91 1.50
C ARG A 262 11.46 -11.94 0.65
N PRO A 263 12.64 -11.67 1.23
CA PRO A 263 13.90 -11.56 0.47
C PRO A 263 14.22 -12.76 -0.44
N GLY A 264 13.79 -13.98 -0.06
CA GLY A 264 13.93 -15.18 -0.89
C GLY A 264 13.12 -15.19 -2.19
N SER A 265 12.18 -14.24 -2.39
CA SER A 265 11.31 -14.16 -3.57
C SER A 265 11.87 -13.31 -4.72
N TRP A 266 13.13 -12.87 -4.66
CA TRP A 266 13.74 -12.01 -5.69
C TRP A 266 13.68 -12.61 -7.10
N LYS A 267 13.74 -13.95 -7.23
CA LYS A 267 13.63 -14.64 -8.52
C LYS A 267 12.31 -14.35 -9.23
N PHE A 268 11.23 -14.14 -8.47
CA PHE A 268 9.93 -13.79 -9.04
C PHE A 268 9.90 -12.39 -9.64
N VAL A 269 10.79 -11.48 -9.23
CA VAL A 269 10.97 -10.18 -9.90
C VAL A 269 11.45 -10.39 -11.33
N VAL A 270 12.47 -11.24 -11.51
CA VAL A 270 13.02 -11.57 -12.83
C VAL A 270 11.99 -12.29 -13.68
N TYR A 271 11.27 -13.27 -13.13
CA TYR A 271 10.20 -13.96 -13.85
C TYR A 271 9.07 -13.03 -14.25
N ALA A 272 8.63 -12.15 -13.35
CA ALA A 272 7.59 -11.17 -13.65
C ALA A 272 8.04 -10.25 -14.80
N TRP A 273 9.25 -9.69 -14.71
CA TRP A 273 9.81 -8.81 -15.75
C TRP A 273 9.87 -9.50 -17.11
N ILE A 274 10.36 -10.74 -17.19
CA ILE A 274 10.41 -11.50 -18.44
C ILE A 274 9.01 -11.77 -18.99
N VAL A 275 8.07 -12.21 -18.13
CA VAL A 275 6.69 -12.53 -18.55
C VAL A 275 5.98 -11.28 -19.06
N VAL A 276 6.03 -10.16 -18.36
CA VAL A 276 5.38 -8.93 -18.82
C VAL A 276 6.05 -8.36 -20.07
N SER A 277 7.36 -8.54 -20.22
CA SER A 277 8.09 -8.16 -21.44
C SER A 277 7.64 -8.98 -22.64
N ALA A 278 7.34 -10.28 -22.45
CA ALA A 278 6.79 -11.14 -23.48
C ALA A 278 5.34 -10.75 -23.84
N LEU A 279 4.52 -10.41 -22.85
CA LEU A 279 3.15 -9.91 -23.09
C LEU A 279 3.16 -8.59 -23.87
N HIS A 280 4.10 -7.70 -23.55
CA HIS A 280 4.31 -6.46 -24.26
C HIS A 280 4.79 -6.71 -25.70
N ALA A 281 5.80 -7.56 -25.90
CA ALA A 281 6.25 -7.95 -27.23
C ALA A 281 5.13 -8.56 -28.08
N ALA A 282 4.30 -9.40 -27.48
CA ALA A 282 3.14 -10.01 -28.12
C ALA A 282 2.12 -8.95 -28.55
N TRP A 283 1.86 -7.95 -27.70
CA TRP A 283 1.01 -6.80 -28.04
C TRP A 283 1.60 -6.01 -29.22
N ASN A 284 2.88 -5.67 -29.20
CA ASN A 284 3.53 -4.93 -30.28
C ASN A 284 3.71 -5.74 -31.59
N SER A 285 3.47 -7.05 -31.53
CA SER A 285 3.53 -7.97 -32.67
C SER A 285 2.15 -8.36 -33.20
N GLN A 286 1.07 -7.75 -32.70
CA GLN A 286 -0.30 -8.14 -33.02
C GLN A 286 -0.66 -8.07 -34.52
N SER A 287 0.02 -7.22 -35.30
CA SER A 287 -0.18 -7.11 -36.75
C SER A 287 0.18 -8.39 -37.50
N HIS A 288 1.02 -9.24 -36.91
CA HIS A 288 1.42 -10.53 -37.50
C HIS A 288 0.53 -11.68 -37.02
N MET A 289 -0.13 -11.53 -35.87
CA MET A 289 -0.99 -12.56 -35.27
C MET A 289 -2.11 -11.93 -34.42
N ALA A 290 -3.30 -11.79 -34.99
CA ALA A 290 -4.42 -11.07 -34.38
C ALA A 290 -4.85 -11.60 -32.99
N LEU A 291 -4.64 -12.89 -32.68
CA LEU A 291 -4.99 -13.47 -31.38
C LEU A 291 -4.07 -13.05 -30.23
N LEU A 292 -2.89 -12.50 -30.50
CA LEU A 292 -1.93 -12.12 -29.45
C LEU A 292 -2.40 -10.94 -28.60
N ALA A 293 -3.03 -9.94 -29.23
CA ALA A 293 -3.55 -8.77 -28.52
C ALA A 293 -4.61 -9.12 -27.45
N PRO A 294 -5.72 -9.83 -27.79
CA PRO A 294 -6.74 -10.17 -26.79
C PRO A 294 -6.21 -11.11 -25.70
N LEU A 295 -5.29 -12.03 -26.02
CA LEU A 295 -4.66 -12.89 -25.02
C LEU A 295 -3.77 -12.08 -24.06
N SER A 296 -2.98 -11.14 -24.59
CA SER A 296 -2.14 -10.27 -23.77
C SER A 296 -2.98 -9.41 -22.82
N VAL A 297 -4.07 -8.84 -23.31
CA VAL A 297 -5.03 -8.06 -22.51
C VAL A 297 -5.68 -8.92 -21.43
N ALA A 298 -6.22 -10.09 -21.79
CA ALA A 298 -6.90 -10.97 -20.85
C ALA A 298 -5.95 -11.46 -19.74
N ALA A 299 -4.75 -11.90 -20.11
CA ALA A 299 -3.72 -12.33 -19.17
C ALA A 299 -3.32 -11.19 -18.23
N THR A 300 -3.07 -9.99 -18.77
CA THR A 300 -2.67 -8.82 -17.98
C THR A 300 -3.76 -8.41 -17.01
N ALA A 301 -5.02 -8.36 -17.44
CA ALA A 301 -6.16 -8.02 -16.59
C ALA A 301 -6.29 -8.99 -15.40
N VAL A 302 -6.26 -10.30 -15.66
CA VAL A 302 -6.36 -11.32 -14.61
C VAL A 302 -5.18 -11.24 -13.64
N LEU A 303 -3.96 -11.13 -14.15
CA LEU A 303 -2.75 -11.06 -13.32
C LEU A 303 -2.71 -9.80 -12.49
N TYR A 304 -2.99 -8.64 -13.08
CA TYR A 304 -2.96 -7.35 -12.37
C TYR A 304 -4.00 -7.31 -11.26
N VAL A 305 -5.25 -7.70 -11.53
CA VAL A 305 -6.31 -7.75 -10.52
C VAL A 305 -5.95 -8.75 -9.41
N SER A 306 -5.39 -9.91 -9.76
CA SER A 306 -4.92 -10.90 -8.78
C SER A 306 -3.81 -10.34 -7.88
N CYS A 307 -2.83 -9.65 -8.46
CA CYS A 307 -1.76 -8.96 -7.73
C CYS A 307 -2.32 -7.88 -6.81
N LEU A 308 -3.27 -7.06 -7.27
CA LEU A 308 -3.88 -6.00 -6.48
C LEU A 308 -4.67 -6.56 -5.28
N LEU A 309 -5.53 -7.56 -5.52
CA LEU A 309 -6.28 -8.22 -4.46
C LEU A 309 -5.36 -8.88 -3.45
N LYS A 310 -4.29 -9.54 -3.92
CA LYS A 310 -3.33 -10.20 -3.04
C LYS A 310 -2.51 -9.21 -2.24
N ALA A 311 -2.06 -8.11 -2.85
CA ALA A 311 -1.35 -7.04 -2.19
C ALA A 311 -2.18 -6.45 -1.05
N ARG A 312 -3.46 -6.17 -1.31
CA ARG A 312 -4.40 -5.69 -0.28
C ARG A 312 -4.59 -6.69 0.86
N GLN A 313 -4.72 -7.98 0.54
CA GLN A 313 -4.83 -9.03 1.56
C GLN A 313 -3.56 -9.11 2.43
N ILE A 314 -2.39 -8.90 1.84
CA ILE A 314 -1.12 -8.89 2.57
C ILE A 314 -1.05 -7.64 3.46
N GLU A 315 -1.36 -6.47 2.92
CA GLU A 315 -1.36 -5.19 3.64
C GLU A 315 -2.30 -5.21 4.86
N SER A 316 -3.51 -5.77 4.72
CA SER A 316 -4.48 -5.84 5.83
C SER A 316 -3.99 -6.67 7.02
N ARG A 317 -3.10 -7.64 6.80
CA ARG A 317 -2.50 -8.43 7.89
C ARG A 317 -1.51 -7.62 8.74
N PHE A 318 -0.97 -6.53 8.19
CA PHE A 318 -0.05 -5.65 8.89
C PHE A 318 -0.76 -4.48 9.61
N GLY A 319 -2.09 -4.40 9.52
CA GLY A 319 -2.88 -3.35 10.21
C GLY A 319 -2.68 -1.95 9.64
N THR A 320 -2.03 -1.81 8.48
CA THR A 320 -1.78 -0.54 7.79
C THR A 320 -2.97 -0.10 6.93
N THR A 321 -3.97 -0.96 6.74
CA THR A 321 -5.19 -0.60 6.01
C THR A 321 -6.06 0.36 6.82
N ARG A 322 -6.30 1.55 6.28
CA ARG A 322 -7.23 2.53 6.88
C ARG A 322 -8.68 2.01 6.79
N GLU A 323 -9.21 1.51 7.91
CA GLU A 323 -10.62 1.12 8.03
C GLU A 323 -11.57 2.34 7.99
N ASP A 324 -11.04 3.54 8.22
CA ASP A 324 -11.77 4.81 8.36
C ASP A 324 -11.62 5.77 7.17
N TYR A 325 -11.18 5.29 6.01
CA TYR A 325 -11.03 6.14 4.83
C TYR A 325 -12.39 6.63 4.31
N GLY A 326 -12.80 7.82 4.75
CA GLY A 326 -14.06 8.45 4.38
C GLY A 326 -14.23 9.83 5.02
N SER A 327 -15.19 10.63 4.52
CA SER A 327 -15.54 11.95 5.06
C SER A 327 -16.19 11.90 6.46
N ILE A 328 -16.36 10.72 7.03
CA ILE A 328 -17.05 10.47 8.30
C ILE A 328 -16.04 10.57 9.43
N VAL A 329 -16.21 11.57 10.29
CA VAL A 329 -15.42 11.75 11.51
C VAL A 329 -16.04 10.85 12.58
N VAL A 330 -15.48 9.66 12.77
CA VAL A 330 -15.84 8.80 13.91
C VAL A 330 -15.17 9.35 15.15
N GLN A 331 -15.94 9.95 16.06
CA GLN A 331 -15.41 10.34 17.37
C GLN A 331 -15.03 9.08 18.17
N PRO A 332 -13.94 9.10 18.96
CA PRO A 332 -13.51 7.95 19.77
C PRO A 332 -14.57 7.37 20.73
N GLY A 333 -15.68 8.09 21.00
CA GLY A 333 -16.81 7.64 21.81
C GLY A 333 -18.02 7.06 21.05
N ASP A 334 -18.03 7.13 19.71
CA ASP A 334 -19.14 6.61 18.87
C ASP A 334 -18.90 5.16 18.41
N ARG A 335 -17.79 4.53 18.81
CA ARG A 335 -17.61 3.08 18.62
C ARG A 335 -18.58 2.36 19.54
N PRO A 336 -19.50 1.51 19.04
CA PRO A 336 -20.22 0.62 19.93
C PRO A 336 -19.19 -0.24 20.65
N SER A 337 -19.10 -0.08 21.98
CA SER A 337 -18.36 -1.01 22.82
C SER A 337 -18.83 -2.43 22.47
N PRO A 338 -17.91 -3.40 22.31
CA PRO A 338 -18.32 -4.80 22.30
C PRO A 338 -19.26 -5.01 23.48
N ALA A 339 -20.45 -5.53 23.22
CA ALA A 339 -21.49 -5.70 24.23
C ALA A 339 -20.85 -6.36 25.47
N GLN A 340 -20.70 -5.59 26.55
CA GLN A 340 -20.28 -6.15 27.81
C GLN A 340 -21.37 -7.13 28.25
N PRO A 341 -21.02 -8.37 28.63
CA PRO A 341 -21.95 -9.25 29.34
C PRO A 341 -22.53 -8.49 30.53
N ALA A 342 -23.84 -8.63 30.74
CA ALA A 342 -24.60 -7.91 31.75
C ALA A 342 -23.86 -7.90 33.11
N ALA A 343 -23.66 -6.71 33.67
CA ALA A 343 -22.96 -6.53 34.93
C ALA A 343 -23.72 -7.22 36.08
N ALA A 344 -22.98 -7.95 36.91
CA ALA A 344 -23.44 -8.45 38.20
C ALA A 344 -23.82 -7.28 39.13
N PRO A 345 -24.74 -7.48 40.10
CA PRO A 345 -25.28 -6.41 40.94
C PRO A 345 -24.19 -5.74 41.80
N PRO A 346 -24.38 -4.45 42.16
CA PRO A 346 -23.34 -3.63 42.77
C PRO A 346 -23.04 -4.08 44.20
N GLY A 347 -21.76 -4.34 44.48
CA GLY A 347 -21.22 -4.42 45.83
C GLY A 347 -21.12 -3.02 46.48
N PRO A 348 -20.99 -2.95 47.81
CA PRO A 348 -21.05 -1.71 48.57
C PRO A 348 -19.94 -0.72 48.21
N ALA A 349 -20.29 0.57 48.26
CA ALA A 349 -19.47 1.70 47.85
C ALA A 349 -18.21 1.87 48.71
N HIS A 350 -17.05 1.94 48.07
CA HIS A 350 -15.82 2.45 48.68
C HIS A 350 -15.68 3.95 48.45
N SER A 351 -15.38 4.68 49.52
CA SER A 351 -15.10 6.11 49.55
C SER A 351 -13.84 6.47 48.74
N PRO A 352 -13.75 7.68 48.15
CA PRO A 352 -12.59 8.09 47.38
C PRO A 352 -11.39 8.38 48.29
N VAL A 353 -10.28 7.70 48.04
CA VAL A 353 -8.97 7.98 48.62
C VAL A 353 -8.31 9.12 47.83
N GLY A 354 -7.71 10.06 48.55
CA GLY A 354 -7.10 11.29 48.01
C GLY A 354 -5.95 11.05 47.04
N GLU A 355 -5.81 11.99 46.09
CA GLU A 355 -4.74 12.03 45.10
C GLU A 355 -3.37 12.05 45.80
N THR A 356 -2.58 11.03 45.52
CA THR A 356 -1.18 10.93 45.94
C THR A 356 -0.28 11.47 44.82
N PRO A 357 0.85 12.12 45.12
CA PRO A 357 1.69 12.78 44.10
C PRO A 357 2.25 11.80 43.08
N VAL A 358 2.30 12.24 41.82
CA VAL A 358 2.84 11.48 40.67
C VAL A 358 4.32 11.17 40.92
N GLN A 359 4.61 9.91 41.24
CA GLN A 359 5.98 9.38 41.24
C GLN A 359 6.51 9.22 39.81
N PRO A 360 7.83 9.33 39.59
CA PRO A 360 8.45 9.12 38.29
C PRO A 360 8.13 7.73 37.74
N ARG A 361 7.63 7.70 36.51
CA ARG A 361 7.16 6.49 35.83
C ARG A 361 8.35 5.57 35.53
N LYS A 362 8.45 4.43 36.25
CA LYS A 362 9.39 3.33 35.96
C LYS A 362 9.26 2.87 34.51
N ALA A 363 10.37 2.42 33.92
CA ALA A 363 10.37 1.93 32.55
C ALA A 363 9.43 0.70 32.43
N PRO A 364 8.66 0.56 31.34
CA PRO A 364 7.76 -0.56 31.18
C PRO A 364 8.51 -1.89 31.15
N GLY A 365 8.20 -2.79 32.09
CA GLY A 365 8.83 -4.09 32.30
C GLY A 365 9.90 -4.13 33.40
N GLU A 366 10.22 -3.00 34.02
CA GLU A 366 11.20 -2.96 35.11
C GLU A 366 10.67 -3.69 36.36
N GLY A 367 11.17 -4.91 36.59
CA GLY A 367 10.86 -5.76 37.75
C GLY A 367 9.88 -6.91 37.50
N VAL A 368 9.43 -7.15 36.25
CA VAL A 368 8.64 -8.34 35.93
C VAL A 368 9.57 -9.54 35.74
N PHE A 369 9.23 -10.69 36.35
CA PHE A 369 9.99 -11.92 36.24
C PHE A 369 9.12 -13.09 35.76
N LEU A 370 9.71 -13.97 34.96
CA LEU A 370 9.19 -15.33 34.75
C LEU A 370 9.86 -16.24 35.79
N VAL A 371 9.06 -16.86 36.65
CA VAL A 371 9.55 -17.73 37.71
C VAL A 371 9.31 -19.17 37.34
N VAL A 372 10.38 -19.94 37.17
CA VAL A 372 10.36 -21.38 36.86
C VAL A 372 11.07 -22.11 37.99
N GLY A 373 10.31 -22.79 38.85
CA GLY A 373 10.84 -23.37 40.08
C GLY A 373 11.50 -22.29 40.95
N ASN A 374 12.80 -22.42 41.24
CA ASN A 374 13.58 -21.45 42.01
C ASN A 374 14.32 -20.42 41.15
N THR A 375 14.14 -20.47 39.82
CA THR A 375 14.85 -19.61 38.88
C THR A 375 13.96 -18.44 38.46
N ARG A 376 14.47 -17.21 38.58
CA ARG A 376 13.77 -15.99 38.15
C ARG A 376 14.46 -15.45 36.89
N LEU A 377 13.73 -15.41 35.79
CA LEU A 377 14.21 -14.85 34.53
C LEU A 377 13.68 -13.41 34.38
N PRO A 378 14.56 -12.40 34.23
CA PRO A 378 14.14 -11.03 34.07
C PRO A 378 13.45 -10.84 32.71
N VAL A 379 12.34 -10.09 32.71
CA VAL A 379 11.57 -9.78 31.50
C VAL A 379 11.75 -8.30 31.19
N VAL A 380 12.63 -7.98 30.25
CA VAL A 380 12.90 -6.60 29.84
C VAL A 380 12.27 -6.31 28.48
N ALA A 381 11.47 -5.25 28.40
CA ALA A 381 10.81 -4.85 27.16
C ALA A 381 11.80 -4.71 25.99
N GLY A 382 11.51 -5.38 24.88
CA GLY A 382 12.32 -5.35 23.66
C GLY A 382 13.52 -6.31 23.66
N GLN A 383 13.74 -7.09 24.71
CA GLN A 383 14.85 -8.05 24.80
C GLN A 383 14.37 -9.50 24.62
N ASP A 384 15.29 -10.36 24.20
CA ASP A 384 15.10 -11.80 24.22
C ASP A 384 15.25 -12.34 25.64
N VAL A 385 14.46 -13.34 25.99
CA VAL A 385 14.54 -14.01 27.30
C VAL A 385 15.64 -15.05 27.27
N ASP A 386 16.61 -14.93 28.17
CA ASP A 386 17.68 -15.91 28.33
C ASP A 386 17.18 -17.14 29.11
N PHE A 387 17.01 -18.26 28.40
CA PHE A 387 16.63 -19.55 28.99
C PHE A 387 17.84 -20.40 29.43
N SER A 388 19.08 -19.94 29.25
CA SER A 388 20.28 -20.69 29.65
C SER A 388 20.27 -21.16 31.10
N PRO A 389 19.74 -20.40 32.09
CA PRO A 389 19.60 -20.87 33.47
C PRO A 389 18.69 -22.10 33.64
N LEU A 390 17.84 -22.39 32.66
CA LEU A 390 16.92 -23.53 32.66
C LEU A 390 17.43 -24.70 31.80
N ALA A 391 18.66 -24.66 31.27
CA ALA A 391 19.17 -25.66 30.33
C ALA A 391 19.03 -27.11 30.82
N ALA A 392 19.21 -27.34 32.13
CA ALA A 392 19.05 -28.66 32.77
C ALA A 392 17.61 -29.20 32.73
N MET A 393 16.62 -28.35 32.43
CA MET A 393 15.18 -28.69 32.34
C MET A 393 14.69 -28.84 30.88
N GLY A 394 15.61 -28.84 29.90
CA GLY A 394 15.29 -29.12 28.49
C GLY A 394 14.78 -27.92 27.69
N THR A 395 15.67 -26.96 27.40
CA THR A 395 15.33 -25.69 26.71
C THR A 395 15.48 -25.72 25.19
N GLU A 396 15.75 -26.88 24.59
CA GLU A 396 15.91 -26.97 23.13
C GLU A 396 14.68 -26.46 22.38
N GLY A 397 14.87 -25.51 21.46
CA GLY A 397 13.79 -24.91 20.69
C GLY A 397 12.92 -23.89 21.44
N LEU A 398 13.28 -23.53 22.68
CA LEU A 398 12.70 -22.38 23.39
C LEU A 398 13.43 -21.11 22.99
N ALA A 399 12.66 -20.14 22.49
CA ALA A 399 13.12 -18.77 22.33
C ALA A 399 11.91 -17.85 22.52
N ALA A 400 12.13 -16.72 23.20
CA ALA A 400 11.07 -15.76 23.47
C ALA A 400 11.62 -14.34 23.39
N THR A 401 10.79 -13.42 22.89
CA THR A 401 11.10 -11.98 22.89
C THR A 401 10.01 -11.23 23.64
N VAL A 402 10.38 -10.27 24.48
CA VAL A 402 9.44 -9.41 25.18
C VAL A 402 9.03 -8.26 24.26
N SER A 403 7.75 -8.20 23.93
CA SER A 403 7.16 -7.16 23.07
C SER A 403 6.36 -6.15 23.89
N VAL A 404 6.38 -4.88 23.48
CA VAL A 404 5.54 -3.82 24.06
C VAL A 404 4.26 -3.69 23.26
N HIS A 405 3.13 -3.48 23.94
CA HIS A 405 1.84 -3.31 23.29
C HIS A 405 1.83 -2.01 22.44
N PRO A 406 1.39 -2.04 21.17
CA PRO A 406 1.55 -0.91 20.24
C PRO A 406 0.94 0.42 20.70
N THR A 407 -0.16 0.35 21.46
CA THR A 407 -0.90 1.52 21.96
C THR A 407 -0.80 1.72 23.48
N ARG A 408 -0.16 0.80 24.21
CA ARG A 408 -0.10 0.81 25.69
C ARG A 408 1.30 0.46 26.14
N ALA A 409 2.14 1.48 26.28
CA ALA A 409 3.56 1.28 26.60
C ALA A 409 3.78 0.51 27.91
N ASP A 410 2.83 0.57 28.85
CA ASP A 410 2.84 -0.13 30.15
C ASP A 410 2.52 -1.62 30.07
N VAL A 411 2.06 -2.12 28.92
CA VAL A 411 1.69 -3.53 28.75
C VAL A 411 2.74 -4.25 27.93
N ILE A 412 3.38 -5.25 28.53
CA ILE A 412 4.33 -6.13 27.87
C ILE A 412 3.72 -7.51 27.60
N GLY A 413 4.21 -8.18 26.57
CA GLY A 413 3.81 -9.54 26.22
C GLY A 413 5.01 -10.39 25.81
N LEU A 414 4.92 -11.69 26.07
CA LEU A 414 5.91 -12.67 25.68
C LEU A 414 5.55 -13.25 24.32
N LYS A 415 6.42 -13.06 23.33
CA LYS A 415 6.30 -13.62 21.99
C LYS A 415 7.06 -14.92 21.90
N ASN A 416 6.43 -15.97 21.38
CA ASN A 416 7.11 -17.21 21.03
C ASN A 416 7.94 -17.01 19.76
N THR A 417 9.27 -17.10 19.85
CA THR A 417 10.19 -17.05 18.71
C THR A 417 10.90 -18.39 18.49
N GLY A 418 10.59 -19.40 19.30
CA GLY A 418 11.12 -20.74 19.21
C GLY A 418 10.40 -21.61 18.20
N THR A 419 10.60 -22.92 18.30
CA THR A 419 10.01 -23.93 17.40
C THR A 419 8.92 -24.77 18.05
N ARG A 420 8.75 -24.68 19.37
CA ARG A 420 7.76 -25.45 20.15
C ARG A 420 6.48 -24.65 20.38
N HIS A 421 5.37 -25.35 20.56
CA HIS A 421 4.11 -24.77 21.03
C HIS A 421 4.15 -24.63 22.54
N TRP A 422 3.59 -23.55 23.07
CA TRP A 422 3.41 -23.36 24.52
C TRP A 422 1.92 -23.30 24.86
N LYS A 423 1.60 -23.49 26.12
CA LYS A 423 0.23 -23.28 26.62
C LYS A 423 0.26 -22.21 27.70
N ALA A 424 -0.54 -21.17 27.54
CA ALA A 424 -0.69 -20.14 28.56
C ALA A 424 -2.05 -20.26 29.24
N THR A 425 -2.05 -20.16 30.57
CA THR A 425 -3.25 -20.05 31.39
C THR A 425 -3.39 -18.61 31.86
N LEU A 426 -4.47 -17.97 31.45
CA LEU A 426 -4.76 -16.58 31.77
C LEU A 426 -5.35 -16.44 33.18
N ARG A 427 -5.44 -15.20 33.68
CA ARG A 427 -5.98 -14.89 35.02
C ARG A 427 -7.41 -15.40 35.27
N ASP A 428 -8.19 -15.55 34.21
CA ASP A 428 -9.57 -16.08 34.24
C ASP A 428 -9.62 -17.61 34.19
N GLY A 429 -8.47 -18.29 34.19
CA GLY A 429 -8.34 -19.74 34.05
C GLY A 429 -8.43 -20.24 32.61
N LYS A 430 -8.63 -19.35 31.62
CA LYS A 430 -8.72 -19.76 30.22
C LYS A 430 -7.34 -20.18 29.69
N HIS A 431 -7.31 -21.30 28.99
CA HIS A 431 -6.11 -21.77 28.30
C HIS A 431 -6.05 -21.24 26.86
N THR A 432 -4.86 -20.84 26.41
CA THR A 432 -4.58 -20.46 25.03
C THR A 432 -3.28 -21.11 24.59
N GLU A 433 -3.28 -21.72 23.41
CA GLU A 433 -2.08 -22.27 22.80
C GLU A 433 -1.29 -21.16 22.08
N LEU A 434 0.03 -21.16 22.24
CA LEU A 434 0.96 -20.18 21.69
C LEU A 434 1.89 -20.86 20.69
N GLU A 435 1.46 -20.86 19.44
CA GLU A 435 2.28 -21.26 18.29
C GLU A 435 3.49 -20.31 18.11
N PRO A 436 4.57 -20.76 17.45
CA PRO A 436 5.67 -19.89 17.02
C PRO A 436 5.15 -18.63 16.31
N GLY A 437 5.55 -17.46 16.80
CA GLY A 437 5.15 -16.14 16.32
C GLY A 437 3.95 -15.51 17.04
N ARG A 438 3.25 -16.23 17.94
CA ARG A 438 2.15 -15.70 18.75
C ARG A 438 2.63 -15.08 20.05
N ASN A 439 1.81 -14.18 20.61
CA ASN A 439 2.13 -13.43 21.83
C ASN A 439 1.08 -13.69 22.91
N VAL A 440 1.52 -13.72 24.16
CA VAL A 440 0.65 -13.65 25.35
C VAL A 440 1.00 -12.43 26.18
N ARG A 441 -0.02 -11.77 26.77
CA ARG A 441 0.21 -10.67 27.70
C ARG A 441 0.79 -11.23 29.00
N LEU A 442 1.88 -10.63 29.49
CA LEU A 442 2.43 -10.94 30.80
C LEU A 442 1.70 -10.09 31.85
N ALA A 443 1.17 -10.75 32.87
CA ALA A 443 0.49 -10.10 33.98
C ALA A 443 0.48 -11.07 35.19
N LYS A 444 0.55 -10.56 36.42
CA LYS A 444 0.45 -11.36 37.67
C LYS A 444 -0.65 -12.43 37.58
N GLY A 445 -0.33 -13.69 37.86
CA GLY A 445 -1.29 -14.80 37.80
C GLY A 445 -1.46 -15.45 36.42
N VAL A 446 -0.75 -15.00 35.39
CA VAL A 446 -0.57 -15.78 34.15
C VAL A 446 0.47 -16.87 34.40
N THR A 447 0.21 -18.08 33.92
CA THR A 447 1.20 -19.16 33.86
C THR A 447 1.44 -19.59 32.41
N ILE A 448 2.67 -20.00 32.10
CA ILE A 448 3.09 -20.42 30.77
C ILE A 448 3.79 -21.77 30.89
N GLU A 449 3.23 -22.78 30.24
CA GLU A 449 3.78 -24.12 30.11
C GLU A 449 4.56 -24.19 28.80
N PHE A 450 5.89 -24.23 28.91
CA PHE A 450 6.82 -24.37 27.79
C PHE A 450 7.05 -25.83 27.37
N GLY A 451 6.63 -26.77 28.22
CA GLY A 451 6.73 -28.22 28.06
C GLY A 451 6.18 -28.96 29.29
N PRO A 452 6.19 -30.31 29.29
CA PRO A 452 5.57 -31.13 30.33
C PRO A 452 5.98 -30.79 31.77
N ASP A 453 7.24 -30.38 31.95
CA ASP A 453 7.83 -30.09 33.27
C ASP A 453 8.36 -28.65 33.39
N LEU A 454 8.03 -27.77 32.44
CA LEU A 454 8.58 -26.40 32.40
C LEU A 454 7.45 -25.36 32.45
N VAL A 455 7.00 -25.06 33.66
CA VAL A 455 5.92 -24.10 33.92
C VAL A 455 6.49 -22.84 34.56
N ALA A 456 6.28 -21.69 33.92
CA ALA A 456 6.59 -20.38 34.46
C ALA A 456 5.35 -19.68 35.02
N SER A 457 5.48 -19.02 36.16
CA SER A 457 4.50 -18.03 36.64
C SER A 457 5.04 -16.61 36.44
N VAL A 458 4.14 -15.67 36.13
CA VAL A 458 4.51 -14.26 36.02
C VAL A 458 4.43 -13.60 37.39
N GLU A 459 5.58 -13.11 37.86
CA GLU A 459 5.70 -12.33 39.09
C GLU A 459 5.93 -10.86 38.74
N GLU A 460 5.13 -9.98 39.36
CA GLU A 460 5.33 -8.53 39.32
C GLU A 460 5.91 -8.12 40.69
N PRO A 461 6.78 -7.10 40.75
CA PRO A 461 7.33 -6.67 42.03
C PRO A 461 6.18 -6.12 42.87
N ASP A 462 6.12 -6.50 44.15
CA ASP A 462 5.13 -5.94 45.08
C ASP A 462 5.28 -4.41 45.07
N GLN A 463 4.20 -3.72 44.71
CA GLN A 463 4.15 -2.26 44.62
C GLN A 463 4.02 -1.62 46.00
#